data_AF-A0A4U6DAI0-F1
#
_entry.id   AF-A0A4U6DAI0-F1
#
_cell.length_a   1.000
_cell.length_b   1.000
_cell.length_c   1.000
_cell.angle_alpha   90.00
_cell.angle_beta   90.00
_cell.angle_gamma   90.00
#
_symmetry.space_group_name_H-M   'P 1'
#
loop_
_entity.id
_entity.type
_entity.pdbx_description
1 polymer ?
#
loop_
_entity_poly.entity_id
_entity_poly.type
_entity_poly.pdbx_seq_one_letter_code
_entity_poly.pdbx_strand_id
1 'polypeptide(L)'
;MKKNLYYHAVFQRKNPVKEFFFNIFTALASWPRLLLEVFLRKNFGERYFSFSTAVIMAFFLALMPVLLNKIFDSYMRQFDSLYDIFVKYLEWYIFIGIFLAVAYFRQKEIDRNPSVFDLGKFSLSSGDTNPLFEKVTIFKNREVAGGPKVGPDQRQIATILEPLVCLIVGLILIKMGAISGALIAISSIFYSFSYMAAFHVGDNFIMDKIDELICNQELYSSFVEGIEPSKTRGVNYYGRRPADPEIRRKVAETFTEQQSETAEVF
;
A
#
# COMPACT_ATOMS: atom_id res chain seq x y z
N MET A 1 12.38 -6.60 21.24
CA MET A 1 12.03 -8.02 20.98
C MET A 1 13.32 -8.72 20.54
N LYS A 2 13.64 -9.92 21.03
CA LYS A 2 14.91 -10.57 20.63
C LYS A 2 14.83 -10.98 19.16
N LYS A 3 15.80 -10.55 18.36
CA LYS A 3 15.87 -10.88 16.93
C LYS A 3 16.46 -12.27 16.80
N ASN A 4 15.79 -13.15 16.06
CA ASN A 4 16.28 -14.51 15.85
C ASN A 4 17.10 -14.59 14.56
N LEU A 5 18.42 -14.67 14.67
CA LEU A 5 19.32 -14.71 13.51
C LEU A 5 19.10 -15.98 12.67
N TYR A 6 18.80 -17.09 13.34
CA TYR A 6 18.54 -18.37 12.69
C TYR A 6 17.24 -18.34 11.87
N TYR A 7 16.18 -17.71 12.39
CA TYR A 7 14.92 -17.50 11.66
C TYR A 7 15.15 -16.77 10.33
N HIS A 8 15.88 -15.64 10.38
CA HIS A 8 16.15 -14.85 9.18
C HIS A 8 17.07 -15.53 8.17
N ALA A 9 18.01 -16.36 8.64
CA ALA A 9 18.96 -17.06 7.77
C ALA A 9 18.36 -18.30 7.10
N VAL A 10 17.50 -19.05 7.81
CA VAL A 10 17.06 -20.39 7.37
C VAL A 10 15.59 -20.43 6.97
N PHE A 11 14.70 -19.80 7.74
CA PHE A 11 13.26 -19.89 7.51
C PHE A 11 12.73 -18.80 6.59
N GLN A 12 13.25 -17.57 6.71
CA GLN A 12 12.77 -16.45 5.92
C GLN A 12 13.22 -16.57 4.45
N ARG A 13 12.30 -16.97 3.58
CA ARG A 13 12.55 -17.03 2.14
C ARG A 13 12.44 -15.64 1.53
N LYS A 14 13.57 -15.00 1.29
CA LYS A 14 13.61 -13.75 0.52
C LYS A 14 13.61 -14.07 -0.97
N ASN A 15 12.67 -13.47 -1.70
CA ASN A 15 12.67 -13.52 -3.15
C ASN A 15 12.96 -12.10 -3.67
N PRO A 16 14.25 -11.74 -3.86
CA PRO A 16 14.63 -10.37 -4.18
C PRO A 16 14.07 -9.92 -5.54
N VAL A 17 13.92 -10.85 -6.49
CA VAL A 17 13.34 -10.55 -7.80
C VAL A 17 11.86 -10.19 -7.66
N LYS A 18 11.10 -10.96 -6.88
CA LYS A 18 9.69 -10.66 -6.60
C LYS A 18 9.53 -9.32 -5.88
N GLU A 19 10.36 -9.05 -4.87
CA GLU A 19 10.37 -7.78 -4.13
C GLU A 19 10.68 -6.60 -5.05
N PHE A 20 11.66 -6.74 -5.95
CA PHE A 20 12.01 -5.72 -6.93
C PHE A 20 10.82 -5.35 -7.84
N PHE A 21 10.17 -6.33 -8.46
CA PHE A 21 9.00 -6.09 -9.31
C PHE A 21 7.83 -5.49 -8.53
N PHE A 22 7.62 -5.96 -7.31
CA PHE A 22 6.58 -5.42 -6.44
C PHE A 22 6.86 -3.95 -6.09
N ASN A 23 8.09 -3.60 -5.74
CA ASN A 23 8.48 -2.23 -5.44
C ASN A 23 8.32 -1.31 -6.65
N ILE A 24 8.70 -1.76 -7.85
CA ILE A 24 8.46 -1.00 -9.09
C ILE A 24 6.96 -0.79 -9.29
N PHE A 25 6.15 -1.83 -9.16
CA PHE A 25 4.72 -1.73 -9.35
C PHE A 25 4.05 -0.81 -8.31
N THR A 26 4.46 -0.90 -7.04
CA THR A 26 3.99 0.00 -5.98
C THR A 26 4.40 1.44 -6.23
N ALA A 27 5.64 1.67 -6.71
CA ALA A 27 6.11 3.00 -7.08
C ALA A 27 5.30 3.58 -8.24
N LEU A 28 5.05 2.79 -9.30
CA LEU A 28 4.23 3.21 -10.44
C LEU A 28 2.76 3.43 -10.05
N ALA A 29 2.21 2.60 -9.16
CA ALA A 29 0.85 2.72 -8.68
C ALA A 29 0.64 3.93 -7.76
N SER A 30 1.71 4.52 -7.22
CA SER A 30 1.60 5.66 -6.30
C SER A 30 0.94 6.89 -6.93
N TRP A 31 1.26 7.21 -8.19
CA TRP A 31 0.71 8.40 -8.86
C TRP A 31 -0.77 8.22 -9.21
N PRO A 32 -1.20 7.14 -9.90
CA PRO A 32 -2.61 6.92 -10.19
C PRO A 32 -3.44 6.77 -8.91
N ARG A 33 -2.87 6.17 -7.86
CA ARG A 33 -3.52 6.07 -6.56
C ARG A 33 -3.77 7.45 -5.93
N LEU A 34 -2.75 8.30 -5.86
CA LEU A 34 -2.86 9.65 -5.30
C LEU A 34 -3.91 10.49 -6.04
N LEU A 35 -4.00 10.34 -7.36
CA LEU A 35 -4.99 11.01 -8.21
C LEU A 35 -6.43 10.74 -7.75
N LEU A 36 -6.73 9.53 -7.27
CA LEU A 36 -8.06 9.18 -6.76
C LEU A 36 -8.21 9.45 -5.25
N GLU A 37 -7.17 9.20 -4.46
CA GLU A 37 -7.22 9.38 -2.99
C GLU A 37 -7.63 10.79 -2.59
N VAL A 38 -7.11 11.80 -3.28
CA VAL A 38 -7.43 13.21 -3.02
C VAL A 38 -8.93 13.49 -3.04
N PHE A 39 -9.68 12.77 -3.89
CA PHE A 39 -11.13 12.88 -3.98
C PHE A 39 -11.87 12.03 -2.95
N LEU A 40 -11.38 10.82 -2.67
CA LEU A 40 -12.08 9.83 -1.85
C LEU A 40 -11.88 10.04 -0.35
N ARG A 41 -10.71 10.51 0.06
CA ARG A 41 -10.27 10.53 1.47
C ARG A 41 -10.01 11.94 1.96
N LYS A 42 -10.02 12.09 3.29
CA LYS A 42 -9.79 13.36 4.00
C LYS A 42 -8.73 13.19 5.08
N ASN A 43 -8.25 14.29 5.65
CA ASN A 43 -7.37 14.25 6.83
C ASN A 43 -6.10 13.39 6.64
N PHE A 44 -5.38 13.57 5.54
CA PHE A 44 -4.11 12.87 5.31
C PHE A 44 -3.06 13.17 6.39
N GLY A 45 -2.07 12.29 6.53
CA GLY A 45 -0.86 12.56 7.29
C GLY A 45 0.09 13.49 6.53
N GLU A 46 0.85 14.31 7.26
CA GLU A 46 1.76 15.32 6.71
C GLU A 46 2.85 14.75 5.79
N ARG A 47 3.36 13.55 6.10
CA ARG A 47 4.35 12.86 5.26
C ARG A 47 3.72 12.03 4.15
N TYR A 48 2.44 11.71 4.27
CA TYR A 48 1.71 10.92 3.29
C TYR A 48 1.32 11.77 2.07
N PHE A 49 0.79 12.96 2.30
CA PHE A 49 0.33 13.87 1.25
C PHE A 49 1.12 15.17 1.27
N SER A 50 1.56 15.61 0.09
CA SER A 50 2.13 16.94 -0.10
C SER A 50 1.53 17.60 -1.34
N PHE A 51 1.14 18.87 -1.21
CA PHE A 51 0.62 19.65 -2.32
C PHE A 51 1.64 19.79 -3.47
N SER A 52 2.95 19.84 -3.17
CA SER A 52 3.98 19.92 -4.21
C SER A 52 3.98 18.70 -5.13
N THR A 53 3.79 17.49 -4.58
CA THR A 53 3.64 16.25 -5.35
C THR A 53 2.41 16.31 -6.26
N ALA A 54 1.30 16.86 -5.78
CA ALA A 54 0.10 17.05 -6.60
C ALA A 54 0.33 18.04 -7.75
N VAL A 55 1.06 19.15 -7.51
CA VAL A 55 1.42 20.12 -8.54
C VAL A 55 2.33 19.51 -9.60
N ILE A 56 3.36 18.76 -9.19
CA ILE A 56 4.26 18.06 -10.12
C ILE A 56 3.47 17.07 -10.98
N MET A 57 2.57 16.29 -10.37
CA MET A 57 1.71 15.36 -11.10
C MET A 57 0.79 16.09 -12.09
N ALA A 58 0.17 17.19 -11.66
CA ALA A 58 -0.70 18.00 -12.52
C ALA A 58 0.06 18.56 -13.73
N PHE A 59 1.32 18.97 -13.55
CA PHE A 59 2.18 19.41 -14.65
C PHE A 59 2.42 18.29 -15.68
N PHE A 60 2.77 17.08 -15.23
CA PHE A 60 2.92 15.93 -16.14
C PHE A 60 1.61 15.59 -16.84
N LEU A 61 0.48 15.58 -16.11
CA LEU A 61 -0.83 15.35 -16.70
C LEU A 61 -1.23 16.43 -17.72
N ALA A 62 -0.85 17.70 -17.50
CA ALA A 62 -1.13 18.79 -18.44
C ALA A 62 -0.34 18.65 -19.75
N LEU A 63 0.86 18.05 -19.70
CA LEU A 63 1.68 17.76 -20.87
C LEU A 63 1.23 16.50 -21.63
N MET A 64 0.53 15.57 -20.97
CA MET A 64 0.10 14.30 -21.55
C MET A 64 -0.68 14.45 -22.87
N PRO A 65 -1.70 15.32 -23.00
CA PRO A 65 -2.39 15.52 -24.28
C PRO A 65 -1.47 15.86 -25.45
N VAL A 66 -0.45 16.70 -25.22
CA VAL A 66 0.53 17.07 -26.26
C VAL A 66 1.41 15.88 -26.62
N LEU A 67 1.85 15.10 -25.63
CA LEU A 67 2.65 13.89 -25.86
C LEU A 67 1.84 12.81 -26.60
N LEU A 68 0.59 12.58 -26.20
CA LEU A 68 -0.31 11.63 -26.85
C LEU A 68 -0.60 12.04 -28.29
N ASN A 69 -0.95 13.30 -28.55
CA ASN A 69 -1.16 13.77 -29.93
C ASN A 69 0.10 13.58 -30.77
N LYS A 70 1.31 13.90 -30.28
CA LYS A 70 2.53 13.64 -31.06
C LYS A 70 2.76 12.17 -31.41
N ILE A 71 2.45 11.26 -30.47
CA ILE A 71 2.59 9.80 -30.69
C ILE A 71 1.55 9.31 -31.72
N PHE A 72 0.31 9.78 -31.64
CA PHE A 72 -0.78 9.35 -32.52
C PHE A 72 -0.85 10.11 -33.86
N ASP A 73 -0.39 11.36 -33.92
CA ASP A 73 -0.40 12.21 -35.13
C ASP A 73 0.64 11.78 -36.14
N SER A 74 1.73 11.16 -35.68
CA SER A 74 2.62 10.41 -36.58
C SER A 74 1.85 9.37 -37.39
N TYR A 75 0.66 8.97 -36.94
CA TYR A 75 -0.23 8.03 -37.61
C TYR A 75 -1.41 8.70 -38.33
N MET A 76 -1.90 9.87 -37.87
CA MET A 76 -3.18 10.46 -38.33
C MET A 76 -3.13 11.87 -38.96
N ARG A 77 -1.99 12.59 -38.97
CA ARG A 77 -1.79 13.91 -39.64
C ARG A 77 -3.00 14.88 -39.59
N GLN A 78 -3.60 15.16 -38.42
CA GLN A 78 -4.87 15.90 -38.37
C GLN A 78 -4.93 17.15 -37.48
N PHE A 79 -3.86 17.54 -36.78
CA PHE A 79 -3.86 18.76 -35.95
C PHE A 79 -2.88 19.82 -36.47
N ASP A 80 -3.43 20.96 -36.91
CA ASP A 80 -2.66 22.06 -37.48
C ASP A 80 -2.25 23.12 -36.42
N SER A 81 -2.90 23.15 -35.25
CA SER A 81 -2.60 24.15 -34.21
C SER A 81 -2.68 23.63 -32.75
N LEU A 82 -1.92 24.28 -31.84
CA LEU A 82 -2.03 24.02 -30.39
C LEU A 82 -3.43 24.34 -29.84
N TYR A 83 -4.13 25.30 -30.45
CA TYR A 83 -5.48 25.68 -30.04
C TYR A 83 -6.46 24.52 -30.19
N ASP A 84 -6.37 23.76 -31.28
CA ASP A 84 -7.21 22.59 -31.52
C ASP A 84 -6.99 21.50 -30.45
N ILE A 85 -5.74 21.34 -30.00
CA ILE A 85 -5.41 20.45 -28.87
C ILE A 85 -6.07 20.96 -27.59
N PHE A 86 -5.95 22.25 -27.26
CA PHE A 86 -6.57 22.78 -26.04
C PHE A 86 -8.09 22.62 -26.02
N VAL A 87 -8.77 22.90 -27.14
CA VAL A 87 -10.23 22.76 -27.25
C VAL A 87 -10.64 21.29 -27.17
N LYS A 88 -9.93 20.40 -27.87
CA LYS A 88 -10.21 18.95 -27.87
C LYS A 88 -10.02 18.30 -26.50
N TYR A 89 -9.11 18.81 -25.68
CA TYR A 89 -8.78 18.28 -24.36
C TYR A 89 -9.24 19.19 -23.22
N LEU A 90 -10.21 20.07 -23.46
CA LEU A 90 -10.67 21.04 -22.47
C LEU A 90 -11.16 20.36 -21.18
N GLU A 91 -11.88 19.23 -21.29
CA GLU A 91 -12.36 18.46 -20.15
C GLU A 91 -11.23 17.86 -19.32
N TRP A 92 -10.11 17.51 -19.96
CA TRP A 92 -8.91 17.03 -19.27
C TRP A 92 -8.26 18.14 -18.43
N TYR A 93 -8.16 19.35 -18.99
CA TYR A 93 -7.63 20.49 -18.26
C TYR A 93 -8.55 20.95 -17.12
N ILE A 94 -9.87 20.87 -17.31
CA ILE A 94 -10.85 21.09 -16.24
C ILE A 94 -10.66 20.06 -15.13
N PHE A 95 -10.51 18.77 -15.48
CA PHE A 95 -10.23 17.72 -14.50
C PHE A 95 -8.95 18.01 -13.68
N ILE A 96 -7.86 18.44 -14.32
CA ILE A 96 -6.62 18.84 -13.63
C ILE A 96 -6.88 20.03 -12.69
N GLY A 97 -7.64 21.04 -13.12
CA GLY A 97 -8.00 22.19 -12.30
C GLY A 97 -8.78 21.78 -11.05
N ILE A 98 -9.75 20.87 -11.20
CA ILE A 98 -10.52 20.32 -10.08
C ILE A 98 -9.61 19.51 -9.15
N PHE A 99 -8.72 18.67 -9.69
CA PHE A 99 -7.75 17.90 -8.90
C PHE A 99 -6.86 18.81 -8.04
N LEU A 100 -6.30 19.87 -8.62
CA LEU A 100 -5.47 20.84 -7.89
C LEU A 100 -6.26 21.59 -6.82
N ALA A 101 -7.51 21.96 -7.11
CA ALA A 101 -8.36 22.62 -6.13
C ALA A 101 -8.64 21.71 -4.93
N VAL A 102 -8.99 20.43 -5.16
CA VAL A 102 -9.22 19.46 -4.08
C VAL A 102 -7.93 19.18 -3.33
N ALA A 103 -6.79 19.01 -4.01
CA ALA A 103 -5.48 18.83 -3.41
C ALA A 103 -5.10 20.00 -2.48
N TYR A 104 -5.41 21.23 -2.88
CA TYR A 104 -5.20 22.41 -2.04
C TYR A 104 -6.07 22.40 -0.78
N PHE A 105 -7.34 21.97 -0.90
CA PHE A 105 -8.19 21.78 0.28
C PHE A 105 -7.65 20.69 1.22
N ARG A 106 -7.05 19.61 0.68
CA ARG A 106 -6.39 18.58 1.49
C ARG A 106 -5.17 19.12 2.23
N GLN A 107 -4.37 19.97 1.61
CA GLN A 107 -3.25 20.62 2.29
C GLN A 107 -3.74 21.46 3.48
N LYS A 108 -4.81 22.25 3.30
CA LYS A 108 -5.41 23.03 4.39
C LYS A 108 -5.97 22.16 5.52
N GLU A 109 -6.45 20.96 5.24
CA GLU A 109 -6.87 20.01 6.27
C GLU A 109 -5.67 19.51 7.09
N ILE A 110 -4.51 19.30 6.46
CA ILE A 110 -3.28 18.89 7.14
C ILE A 110 -2.77 20.02 8.04
N ASP A 111 -2.68 21.25 7.51
CA ASP A 111 -2.15 22.41 8.25
C ASP A 111 -2.97 22.76 9.50
N ARG A 112 -4.25 22.37 9.55
CA ARG A 112 -5.17 22.63 10.67
C ARG A 112 -5.16 21.55 11.75
N ASN A 113 -4.70 20.35 11.43
CA ASN A 113 -4.67 19.24 12.38
C ASN A 113 -3.50 19.42 13.36
N PRO A 114 -3.61 18.91 14.60
CA PRO A 114 -2.50 18.93 15.55
C PRO A 114 -1.25 18.33 14.91
N SER A 115 -0.11 18.96 15.17
CA SER A 115 1.12 18.61 14.50
C SER A 115 1.51 17.17 14.83
N VAL A 116 2.18 16.49 13.90
CA VAL A 116 2.78 15.16 14.13
C VAL A 116 3.70 15.18 15.35
N PHE A 117 4.32 16.33 15.64
CA PHE A 117 5.19 16.54 16.79
C PHE A 117 4.47 16.46 18.13
N ASP A 118 3.13 16.52 18.14
CA ASP A 118 2.31 16.37 19.35
C ASP A 118 1.85 14.91 19.59
N LEU A 119 2.35 13.95 18.79
CA LEU A 119 1.94 12.54 18.79
C LEU A 119 0.44 12.29 18.55
N GLY A 120 -0.32 13.34 18.23
CA GLY A 120 -1.77 13.27 18.03
C GLY A 120 -2.17 12.58 16.71
N LYS A 121 -1.25 12.45 15.76
CA LYS A 121 -1.53 11.87 14.44
C LYS A 121 -0.35 11.13 13.84
N PHE A 122 -0.64 9.98 13.24
CA PHE A 122 0.35 9.25 12.46
C PHE A 122 0.65 9.98 11.14
N SER A 123 1.90 10.42 10.96
CA SER A 123 2.35 11.22 9.81
C SER A 123 2.18 10.56 8.45
N LEU A 124 2.14 9.23 8.41
CA LEU A 124 1.95 8.44 7.20
C LEU A 124 0.51 7.92 7.05
N SER A 125 -0.45 8.51 7.77
CA SER A 125 -1.86 8.16 7.61
C SER A 125 -2.35 8.43 6.19
N SER A 126 -2.98 7.44 5.56
CA SER A 126 -3.60 7.54 4.23
C SER A 126 -4.91 8.34 4.21
N GLY A 127 -5.25 8.97 5.33
CA GLY A 127 -6.51 9.70 5.49
C GLY A 127 -7.69 8.79 5.83
N ASP A 128 -8.77 9.45 6.24
CA ASP A 128 -10.01 8.84 6.66
C ASP A 128 -10.89 8.51 5.45
N THR A 129 -11.45 7.31 5.48
CA THR A 129 -12.42 6.83 4.49
C THR A 129 -13.73 7.59 4.61
N ASN A 130 -14.41 7.85 3.49
CA ASN A 130 -15.72 8.48 3.53
C ASN A 130 -16.76 7.56 4.20
N PRO A 131 -17.51 8.02 5.22
CA PRO A 131 -18.49 7.20 5.95
C PRO A 131 -19.63 6.66 5.07
N LEU A 132 -19.81 7.18 3.85
CA LEU A 132 -20.75 6.61 2.88
C LEU A 132 -20.39 5.18 2.49
N PHE A 133 -19.10 4.84 2.40
CA PHE A 133 -18.66 3.48 2.05
C PHE A 133 -18.94 2.47 3.16
N GLU A 134 -18.84 2.90 4.42
CA GLU A 134 -19.13 2.08 5.60
C GLU A 134 -20.62 1.71 5.70
N LYS A 135 -21.50 2.53 5.11
CA LYS A 135 -22.95 2.31 5.10
C LYS A 135 -23.42 1.34 4.01
N VAL A 136 -22.56 0.96 3.07
CA VAL A 136 -22.93 0.06 1.95
C VAL A 136 -23.15 -1.36 2.49
N THR A 137 -24.39 -1.84 2.43
CA THR A 137 -24.78 -3.14 3.01
C THR A 137 -24.61 -4.33 2.06
N ILE A 138 -24.16 -4.10 0.82
CA ILE A 138 -24.02 -5.13 -0.22
C ILE A 138 -22.98 -6.19 0.18
N PHE A 139 -21.93 -5.79 0.89
CA PHE A 139 -20.87 -6.65 1.41
C PHE A 139 -21.02 -6.90 2.91
N LYS A 140 -22.25 -7.16 3.39
CA LYS A 140 -22.42 -7.67 4.75
C LYS A 140 -21.70 -9.01 4.84
N ASN A 141 -20.54 -9.01 5.50
CA ASN A 141 -19.90 -10.24 5.94
C ASN A 141 -20.98 -11.08 6.64
N ARG A 142 -21.08 -12.36 6.24
CA ARG A 142 -21.97 -13.36 6.88
C ARG A 142 -21.90 -13.13 8.38
N GLU A 143 -23.06 -12.98 9.01
CA GLU A 143 -23.17 -12.96 10.46
C GLU A 143 -22.29 -14.09 11.01
N VAL A 144 -21.20 -13.74 11.68
CA VAL A 144 -20.55 -14.66 12.60
C VAL A 144 -21.64 -14.94 13.62
N ALA A 145 -22.16 -16.17 13.64
CA ALA A 145 -23.34 -16.54 14.43
C ALA A 145 -23.21 -16.02 15.87
N GLY A 146 -23.95 -14.96 16.21
CA GLY A 146 -23.95 -14.31 17.53
C GLY A 146 -23.12 -13.02 17.70
N GLY A 147 -22.45 -12.52 16.67
CA GLY A 147 -21.66 -11.27 16.71
C GLY A 147 -22.41 -10.04 16.21
N PRO A 148 -22.00 -8.80 16.59
CA PRO A 148 -22.57 -7.57 16.06
C PRO A 148 -22.41 -7.51 14.53
N LYS A 149 -23.36 -6.86 13.84
CA LYS A 149 -23.28 -6.60 12.39
C LYS A 149 -22.01 -5.81 12.09
N VAL A 150 -20.98 -6.51 11.61
CA VAL A 150 -19.75 -5.88 11.16
C VAL A 150 -20.02 -5.34 9.75
N GLY A 151 -19.81 -4.03 9.56
CA GLY A 151 -19.85 -3.41 8.22
C GLY A 151 -18.79 -4.02 7.28
N PRO A 152 -18.70 -3.53 6.03
CA PRO A 152 -17.61 -3.95 5.14
C PRO A 152 -16.26 -3.72 5.84
N ASP A 153 -15.40 -4.72 5.78
CA ASP A 153 -14.05 -4.62 6.37
C ASP A 153 -13.30 -3.47 5.69
N GLN A 154 -12.46 -2.74 6.43
CA GLN A 154 -11.68 -1.63 5.89
C GLN A 154 -10.87 -2.05 4.65
N ARG A 155 -10.43 -3.32 4.63
CA ARG A 155 -9.78 -3.94 3.46
C ARG A 155 -10.67 -3.96 2.24
N GLN A 156 -11.91 -4.41 2.39
CA GLN A 156 -12.88 -4.48 1.28
C GLN A 156 -13.24 -3.07 0.79
N ILE A 157 -13.34 -2.10 1.70
CA ILE A 157 -13.62 -0.72 1.31
C ILE A 157 -12.48 -0.18 0.42
N ALA A 158 -11.24 -0.28 0.88
CA ALA A 158 -10.08 0.25 0.17
C ALA A 158 -9.71 -0.51 -1.10
N THR A 159 -9.92 -1.84 -1.14
CA THR A 159 -9.52 -2.67 -2.29
C THR A 159 -10.61 -2.83 -3.34
N ILE A 160 -11.89 -2.74 -2.95
CA ILE A 160 -13.02 -3.03 -3.84
C ILE A 160 -13.92 -1.80 -3.97
N LEU A 161 -14.53 -1.32 -2.87
CA LEU A 161 -15.61 -0.33 -2.97
C LEU A 161 -15.13 1.04 -3.50
N GLU A 162 -14.06 1.57 -2.93
CA GLU A 162 -13.46 2.85 -3.34
C GLU A 162 -13.05 2.82 -4.83
N PRO A 163 -12.21 1.86 -5.27
CA PRO A 163 -11.89 1.65 -6.69
C PRO A 163 -13.11 1.47 -7.58
N LEU A 164 -14.10 0.67 -7.16
CA LEU A 164 -15.25 0.33 -7.99
C LEU A 164 -16.09 1.57 -8.30
N VAL A 165 -16.29 2.46 -7.33
CA VAL A 165 -16.99 3.73 -7.58
C VAL A 165 -16.21 4.58 -8.58
N CYS A 166 -14.89 4.70 -8.43
CA CYS A 166 -14.06 5.40 -9.40
C CYS A 166 -14.10 4.76 -10.79
N LEU A 167 -14.08 3.42 -10.86
CA LEU A 167 -14.16 2.68 -12.11
C LEU A 167 -15.47 2.96 -12.83
N ILE A 168 -16.60 2.91 -12.11
CA ILE A 168 -17.93 3.21 -12.67
C ILE A 168 -17.98 4.64 -13.20
N VAL A 169 -17.49 5.62 -12.43
CA VAL A 169 -17.40 7.02 -12.87
C VAL A 169 -16.54 7.15 -14.13
N GLY A 170 -15.37 6.50 -14.15
CA GLY A 170 -14.47 6.47 -15.30
C GLY A 170 -15.14 5.89 -16.55
N LEU A 171 -15.85 4.75 -16.41
CA LEU A 171 -16.58 4.12 -17.51
C LEU A 171 -17.72 5.00 -18.04
N ILE A 172 -18.45 5.70 -17.16
CA ILE A 172 -19.48 6.65 -17.57
C ILE A 172 -18.87 7.79 -18.40
N LEU A 173 -17.73 8.34 -17.95
CA LEU A 173 -17.02 9.40 -18.68
C LEU A 173 -16.49 8.92 -20.04
N ILE A 174 -15.96 7.70 -20.13
CA ILE A 174 -15.53 7.10 -21.41
C ILE A 174 -16.72 7.00 -22.37
N LYS A 175 -17.88 6.56 -21.89
CA LYS A 175 -19.10 6.48 -22.71
C LYS A 175 -19.56 7.84 -23.23
N MET A 176 -19.29 8.92 -22.48
CA MET A 176 -19.53 10.31 -22.90
C MET A 176 -18.45 10.86 -23.85
N GLY A 177 -17.42 10.07 -24.17
CA GLY A 177 -16.30 10.48 -25.02
C GLY A 177 -15.19 11.24 -24.29
N ALA A 178 -15.23 11.35 -22.96
CA ALA A 178 -14.23 12.06 -22.18
C ALA A 178 -12.99 11.17 -21.92
N ILE A 179 -11.81 11.61 -22.39
CA ILE A 179 -10.58 10.82 -22.28
C ILE A 179 -10.06 10.71 -20.84
N SER A 180 -10.39 11.69 -19.99
CA SER A 180 -10.14 11.64 -18.54
C SER A 180 -10.84 10.46 -17.86
N GLY A 181 -11.93 9.95 -18.44
CA GLY A 181 -12.59 8.72 -17.96
C GLY A 181 -11.67 7.50 -18.02
N ALA A 182 -10.87 7.36 -19.08
CA ALA A 182 -9.88 6.29 -19.22
C ALA A 182 -8.78 6.41 -18.16
N LEU A 183 -8.30 7.62 -17.88
CA LEU A 183 -7.33 7.88 -16.81
C LEU A 183 -7.88 7.45 -15.46
N ILE A 184 -9.13 7.84 -15.12
CA ILE A 184 -9.78 7.48 -13.85
C ILE A 184 -9.98 5.95 -13.76
N ALA A 185 -10.44 5.31 -14.82
CA ALA A 185 -10.64 3.87 -14.87
C ALA A 185 -9.32 3.10 -14.66
N ILE A 186 -8.25 3.47 -15.36
CA ILE A 186 -6.93 2.86 -15.18
C ILE A 186 -6.42 3.12 -13.75
N SER A 187 -6.55 4.35 -13.26
CA SER A 187 -6.15 4.72 -11.90
C SER A 187 -6.87 3.90 -10.83
N SER A 188 -8.14 3.55 -11.06
CA SER A 188 -8.93 2.75 -10.12
C SER A 188 -8.40 1.31 -10.00
N ILE A 189 -7.91 0.75 -11.11
CA ILE A 189 -7.29 -0.58 -11.12
C ILE A 189 -5.98 -0.55 -10.32
N PHE A 190 -5.13 0.46 -10.57
CA PHE A 190 -3.89 0.65 -9.80
C PHE A 190 -4.15 0.92 -8.32
N TYR A 191 -5.19 1.67 -7.98
CA TYR A 191 -5.61 1.90 -6.60
C TYR A 191 -5.95 0.58 -5.91
N SER A 192 -6.81 -0.23 -6.53
CA SER A 192 -7.22 -1.54 -6.00
C SER A 192 -6.01 -2.43 -5.75
N PHE A 193 -5.16 -2.63 -6.76
CA PHE A 193 -3.98 -3.47 -6.64
C PHE A 193 -2.97 -2.94 -5.63
N SER A 194 -2.77 -1.62 -5.54
CA SER A 194 -1.86 -1.00 -4.56
C SER A 194 -2.30 -1.26 -3.12
N TYR A 195 -3.59 -1.14 -2.82
CA TYR A 195 -4.09 -1.47 -1.48
C TYR A 195 -4.08 -2.97 -1.20
N MET A 196 -4.43 -3.82 -2.16
CA MET A 196 -4.34 -5.28 -2.01
C MET A 196 -2.89 -5.71 -1.69
N ALA A 197 -1.94 -5.15 -2.44
CA ALA A 197 -0.51 -5.29 -2.22
C ALA A 197 -0.09 -4.87 -0.80
N ALA A 198 -0.52 -3.68 -0.35
CA ALA A 198 -0.19 -3.16 0.98
C ALA A 198 -0.73 -4.06 2.10
N PHE A 199 -1.99 -4.51 2.01
CA PHE A 199 -2.56 -5.43 3.00
C PHE A 199 -1.84 -6.78 3.02
N HIS A 200 -1.53 -7.34 1.84
CA HIS A 200 -0.79 -8.59 1.74
C HIS A 200 0.61 -8.48 2.34
N VAL A 201 1.31 -7.36 2.15
CA VAL A 201 2.63 -7.12 2.79
C VAL A 201 2.48 -6.96 4.30
N GLY A 202 1.47 -6.21 4.76
CA GLY A 202 1.19 -6.07 6.19
C GLY A 202 0.88 -7.39 6.88
N ASP A 203 0.07 -8.25 6.25
CA ASP A 203 -0.27 -9.58 6.76
C ASP A 203 0.95 -10.48 6.87
N ASN A 204 1.75 -10.56 5.80
CA ASN A 204 2.99 -11.35 5.83
C ASN A 204 3.97 -10.82 6.88
N PHE A 205 4.05 -9.50 7.07
CA PHE A 205 4.91 -8.93 8.10
C PHE A 205 4.45 -9.34 9.52
N ILE A 206 3.14 -9.32 9.79
CA ILE A 206 2.60 -9.78 11.08
C ILE A 206 2.84 -11.28 11.27
N MET A 207 2.59 -12.10 10.24
CA MET A 207 2.85 -13.54 10.28
C MET A 207 4.33 -13.83 10.51
N ASP A 208 5.23 -13.14 9.82
CA ASP A 208 6.69 -13.26 10.02
C ASP A 208 7.08 -12.95 11.48
N LYS A 209 6.43 -11.96 12.11
CA LYS A 209 6.68 -11.61 13.51
C LYS A 209 6.15 -12.66 14.48
N ILE A 210 4.99 -13.25 14.18
CA ILE A 210 4.44 -14.37 14.95
C ILE A 210 5.34 -15.59 14.83
N ASP A 211 5.79 -15.94 13.62
CA ASP A 211 6.68 -17.07 13.39
C ASP A 211 8.05 -16.85 14.03
N GLU A 212 8.58 -15.63 14.03
CA GLU A 212 9.78 -15.27 14.77
C GLU A 212 9.60 -15.48 16.28
N LEU A 213 8.44 -15.13 16.85
CA LEU A 213 8.10 -15.38 18.26
C LEU A 213 7.98 -16.87 18.56
N ILE A 214 7.31 -17.65 17.70
CA ILE A 214 7.18 -19.11 17.84
C ILE A 214 8.57 -19.76 17.76
N CYS A 215 9.39 -19.36 16.80
CA CYS A 215 10.75 -19.84 16.65
C CYS A 215 11.58 -19.53 17.91
N ASN A 216 11.50 -18.31 18.45
CA ASN A 216 12.18 -17.97 19.70
C ASN A 216 11.78 -18.84 20.89
N GLN A 217 10.51 -19.27 20.96
CA GLN A 217 10.01 -20.12 22.05
C GLN A 217 10.39 -21.59 21.86
N GLU A 218 10.32 -22.11 20.64
CA GLU A 218 10.46 -23.56 20.37
C GLU A 218 11.86 -23.96 19.91
N LEU A 219 12.69 -23.03 19.43
CA LEU A 219 14.02 -23.34 18.89
C LEU A 219 14.93 -23.96 19.95
N TYR A 220 14.81 -23.54 21.22
CA TYR A 220 15.57 -24.16 22.31
C TYR A 220 15.19 -25.63 22.47
N SER A 221 13.90 -25.94 22.57
CA SER A 221 13.37 -27.31 22.69
C SER A 221 13.74 -28.16 21.47
N SER A 222 13.61 -27.61 20.26
CA SER A 222 13.95 -28.29 19.02
C SER A 222 15.46 -28.53 18.85
N PHE A 223 16.31 -27.58 19.26
CA PHE A 223 17.76 -27.65 19.06
C PHE A 223 18.48 -28.39 20.20
N VAL A 224 18.20 -28.02 21.45
CA VAL A 224 18.89 -28.56 22.64
C VAL A 224 18.35 -29.94 22.98
N GLU A 225 17.04 -30.06 23.13
CA GLU A 225 16.37 -31.28 23.57
C GLU A 225 16.10 -32.24 22.39
N GLY A 226 16.11 -31.73 21.16
CA GLY A 226 15.95 -32.54 19.96
C GLY A 226 14.53 -33.04 19.74
N ILE A 227 13.54 -32.35 20.33
CA ILE A 227 12.12 -32.71 20.21
C ILE A 227 11.66 -32.62 18.76
N GLU A 228 10.81 -33.56 18.35
CA GLU A 228 10.25 -33.63 17.00
C GLU A 228 9.34 -32.44 16.66
N PRO A 229 9.26 -32.02 15.38
CA PRO A 229 8.43 -30.90 14.93
C PRO A 229 6.95 -31.01 15.31
N SER A 230 6.42 -32.23 15.44
CA SER A 230 5.05 -32.51 15.86
C SER A 230 4.72 -31.98 17.26
N LYS A 231 5.74 -31.82 18.11
CA LYS A 231 5.62 -31.33 19.49
C LYS A 231 6.12 -29.89 19.66
N THR A 232 6.76 -29.30 18.66
CA THR A 232 7.33 -27.93 18.69
C THR A 232 6.61 -26.97 17.74
N ARG A 233 5.27 -27.09 17.63
CA ARG A 233 4.44 -26.26 16.71
C ARG A 233 4.96 -26.24 15.26
N GLY A 234 5.63 -27.31 14.82
CA GLY A 234 6.20 -27.43 13.48
C GLY A 234 7.62 -26.86 13.32
N VAL A 235 8.23 -26.30 14.37
CA VAL A 235 9.61 -25.76 14.31
C VAL A 235 10.61 -26.91 14.25
N ASN A 236 11.34 -26.97 13.14
CA ASN A 236 12.39 -27.96 12.90
C ASN A 236 13.77 -27.30 12.81
N TYR A 237 14.77 -27.88 13.48
CA TYR A 237 16.15 -27.45 13.34
C TYR A 237 16.80 -28.12 12.11
N TYR A 238 17.35 -27.31 11.22
CA TYR A 238 18.04 -27.73 10.00
C TYR A 238 19.54 -27.55 10.20
N GLY A 239 20.22 -28.62 10.59
CA GLY A 239 21.66 -28.61 10.81
C GLY A 239 22.13 -29.80 11.62
N ARG A 240 23.45 -29.92 11.78
CA ARG A 240 24.03 -30.91 12.68
C ARG A 240 24.09 -30.34 14.09
N ARG A 241 23.56 -31.07 15.07
CA ARG A 241 23.64 -30.69 16.48
C ARG A 241 24.97 -31.15 17.07
N PRO A 242 25.66 -30.34 17.90
CA PRO A 242 26.77 -30.80 18.73
C PRO A 242 26.39 -32.03 19.55
N ALA A 243 27.34 -32.95 19.79
CA ALA A 243 27.05 -34.13 20.61
C ALA A 243 26.78 -33.74 22.08
N ASP A 244 27.54 -32.78 22.60
CA ASP A 244 27.45 -32.29 23.98
C ASP A 244 26.24 -31.35 24.20
N PRO A 245 25.31 -31.69 25.13
CA PRO A 245 24.17 -30.84 25.48
C PRO A 245 24.54 -29.45 26.01
N GLU A 246 25.66 -29.30 26.72
CA GLU A 246 26.06 -27.98 27.26
C GLU A 246 26.49 -27.04 26.14
N ILE A 247 27.21 -27.56 25.16
CA ILE A 247 27.59 -26.80 23.96
C ILE A 247 26.33 -26.40 23.17
N ARG A 248 25.31 -27.27 23.09
CA ARG A 248 24.02 -26.89 22.47
C ARG A 248 23.37 -25.71 23.18
N ARG A 249 23.36 -25.69 24.52
CA ARG A 249 22.78 -24.56 25.28
C ARG A 249 23.52 -23.26 24.99
N LYS A 250 24.86 -23.29 25.03
CA LYS A 250 25.69 -22.12 24.71
C LYS A 250 25.47 -21.62 23.27
N VAL A 251 25.36 -22.52 22.29
CA VAL A 251 25.06 -22.15 20.90
C VAL A 251 23.63 -21.61 20.76
N ALA A 252 22.64 -22.18 21.46
CA ALA A 252 21.26 -21.71 21.43
C ALA A 252 21.15 -20.25 21.90
N GLU A 253 21.92 -19.87 22.92
CA GLU A 253 21.97 -18.50 23.42
C GLU A 253 22.47 -17.51 22.35
N THR A 254 23.34 -17.94 21.44
CA THR A 254 23.83 -17.11 20.32
C THR A 254 22.82 -16.91 19.19
N PHE A 255 21.74 -17.70 19.13
CA PHE A 255 20.72 -17.56 18.09
C PHE A 255 19.84 -16.32 18.28
N THR A 256 19.74 -15.83 19.51
CA THR A 256 18.96 -14.64 19.83
C THR A 256 19.88 -13.48 20.11
N GLU A 257 19.79 -12.44 19.30
CA GLU A 257 20.45 -11.18 19.59
C GLU A 257 19.52 -10.36 20.48
N GLN A 258 19.97 -10.06 21.70
CA GLN A 258 19.35 -8.97 22.44
C GLN A 258 19.68 -7.72 21.64
N GLN A 259 18.67 -7.05 21.08
CA GLN A 259 18.87 -5.74 20.48
C GLN A 259 19.52 -4.86 21.55
N SER A 260 20.84 -4.66 21.48
CA SER A 260 21.46 -3.58 22.22
C SER A 260 20.85 -2.31 21.64
N GLU A 261 20.28 -1.46 22.51
CA GLU A 261 19.64 -0.18 22.15
C GLU A 261 20.61 0.84 21.55
N THR A 262 21.68 0.40 20.89
CA THR A 262 22.46 1.22 19.98
C THR A 262 21.63 1.44 18.73
N ALA A 263 20.76 2.44 18.81
CA ALA A 263 20.10 3.03 17.66
C ALA A 263 21.17 3.42 16.63
N GLU A 264 21.34 2.60 15.60
CA GLU A 264 21.99 3.03 14.37
C GLU A 264 21.09 4.10 13.77
N VAL A 265 21.43 5.35 14.06
CA VAL A 265 20.87 6.54 13.42
C VAL A 265 21.33 6.48 11.96
N PHE A 266 20.46 5.96 11.09
CA PHE A 266 20.56 6.10 9.65
C PHE A 266 19.77 7.33 9.18
#